data_AF-A0A7J7VQ28-F1
#
_entry.id   AF-A0A7J7VQ28-F1
#
_cell.length_a   1.000
_cell.length_b   1.000
_cell.length_c   1.000
_cell.angle_alpha   90.00
_cell.angle_beta   90.00
_cell.angle_gamma   90.00
#
_symmetry.space_group_name_H-M   'P 1'
#
loop_
_entity.id
_entity.type
_entity.pdbx_description
1 polymer ?
#
loop_
_entity_poly.entity_id
_entity_poly.type
_entity_poly.pdbx_seq_one_letter_code
_entity_poly.pdbx_strand_id
1 'polypeptide(L)'
;MEKGGWSVLEPPRDEKYPEAVRLPEGASASYMRVQSTSQPGFELVIVWRIQTDEEGKVVPKLDLLTKVPRQALELDKKGVVETAAVGFRALLSVLGIEAALESLLSVLCMEHGGQSPQ
;
A
#
# COMPACT_ATOMS: atom_id res chain seq x y z
N MET A 1 22.48 2.61 -40.22
CA MET A 1 21.79 1.41 -39.71
C MET A 1 21.58 1.64 -38.22
N GLU A 2 20.45 2.25 -37.86
CA GLU A 2 20.10 2.57 -36.49
C GLU A 2 19.86 1.29 -35.70
N LYS A 3 20.60 1.10 -34.60
CA LYS A 3 20.21 0.15 -33.58
C LYS A 3 19.54 0.93 -32.46
N GLY A 4 18.22 1.01 -32.54
CA GLY A 4 17.37 1.39 -31.42
C GLY A 4 17.58 0.37 -30.30
N GLY A 5 18.42 0.73 -29.34
CA GLY A 5 18.48 0.08 -28.04
C GLY A 5 17.30 0.59 -27.24
N TRP A 6 16.28 -0.24 -27.10
CA TRP A 6 15.23 -0.01 -26.12
C TRP A 6 15.90 -0.17 -24.76
N SER A 7 16.34 0.94 -24.17
CA SER A 7 16.73 0.94 -22.77
C SER A 7 15.49 0.53 -21.99
N VAL A 8 15.52 -0.70 -21.49
CA VAL A 8 14.67 -1.15 -20.38
C VAL A 8 14.65 0.01 -19.39
N LEU A 9 13.46 0.55 -19.13
CA LEU A 9 13.28 1.62 -18.17
C LEU A 9 13.86 1.12 -16.83
N GLU A 10 15.05 1.62 -16.47
CA GLU A 10 15.56 1.46 -15.13
C GLU A 10 14.45 1.98 -14.20
N PRO A 11 14.04 1.23 -13.15
CA PRO A 11 13.12 1.78 -12.18
C PRO A 11 13.72 3.10 -11.63
N PRO A 12 12.89 4.13 -11.39
CA PRO A 12 13.39 5.41 -10.89
C PRO A 12 14.26 5.17 -9.66
N ARG A 13 15.42 5.83 -9.61
CA ARG A 13 16.53 5.51 -8.68
C ARG A 13 16.23 5.78 -7.20
N ASP A 14 15.00 6.22 -6.87
CA ASP A 14 14.57 6.63 -5.54
C ASP A 14 13.19 6.07 -5.16
N GLU A 15 12.96 4.77 -5.38
CA GLU A 15 11.81 4.10 -4.75
C GLU A 15 12.06 3.94 -3.24
N LYS A 16 11.21 4.54 -2.41
CA LYS A 16 11.36 4.54 -0.95
C LYS A 16 11.10 3.18 -0.30
N TYR A 17 10.24 2.36 -0.91
CA TYR A 17 9.85 1.03 -0.40
C TYR A 17 9.86 -0.03 -1.52
N PRO A 18 11.03 -0.31 -2.14
CA PRO A 18 11.13 -1.13 -3.34
C PRO A 18 10.97 -2.63 -3.07
N GLU A 19 10.89 -3.06 -1.81
CA GLU A 19 10.59 -4.46 -1.47
C GLU A 19 9.15 -4.67 -1.01
N ALA A 20 8.56 -3.66 -0.37
CA ALA A 20 7.23 -3.75 0.21
C ALA A 20 6.11 -3.29 -0.72
N VAL A 21 6.37 -2.31 -1.59
CA VAL A 21 5.34 -1.71 -2.45
C VAL A 21 5.45 -2.22 -3.87
N ARG A 22 4.33 -2.65 -4.45
CA ARG A 22 4.22 -3.13 -5.84
C ARG A 22 3.05 -2.43 -6.53
N LEU A 23 3.29 -1.93 -7.73
CA LEU A 23 2.30 -1.33 -8.64
C LEU A 23 2.17 -2.25 -9.86
N PRO A 24 1.18 -3.16 -9.92
CA PRO A 24 1.14 -4.21 -10.95
C PRO A 24 1.04 -3.69 -12.38
N GLU A 25 0.41 -2.53 -12.60
CA GLU A 25 0.35 -1.84 -13.90
C GLU A 25 1.19 -0.54 -13.91
N GLY A 26 2.17 -0.42 -13.01
CA GLY A 26 3.04 0.75 -12.88
C GLY A 26 2.24 2.03 -12.61
N ALA A 27 2.59 3.13 -13.30
CA ALA A 27 1.93 4.42 -13.13
C ALA A 27 0.43 4.42 -13.53
N SER A 28 -0.03 3.43 -14.30
CA SER A 28 -1.44 3.29 -14.71
C SER A 28 -2.25 2.37 -13.79
N ALA A 29 -1.65 1.87 -12.70
CA ALA A 29 -2.36 1.00 -11.77
C ALA A 29 -3.57 1.73 -11.17
N SER A 30 -4.59 0.94 -10.80
CA SER A 30 -5.73 1.42 -9.99
C SER A 30 -5.62 0.98 -8.54
N TYR A 31 -4.53 0.29 -8.19
CA TYR A 31 -4.24 -0.19 -6.86
C TYR A 31 -2.74 -0.39 -6.67
N MET A 32 -2.30 -0.36 -5.41
CA MET A 32 -0.97 -0.75 -4.98
C MET A 32 -1.08 -1.89 -3.99
N ARG A 33 -0.13 -2.82 -4.05
CA ARG A 33 0.04 -3.88 -3.06
C ARG A 33 1.15 -3.49 -2.11
N VAL A 34 0.90 -3.66 -0.84
CA VAL A 34 1.85 -3.45 0.24
C VAL A 34 1.97 -4.76 0.99
N GLN A 35 3.16 -5.32 1.00
CA GLN A 35 3.48 -6.57 1.68
C GLN A 35 4.59 -6.31 2.70
N SER A 36 4.42 -6.80 3.92
CA SER A 36 5.50 -6.75 4.89
C SER A 36 6.57 -7.77 4.52
N THR A 37 7.83 -7.35 4.49
CA THR A 37 9.00 -8.23 4.31
C THR A 37 9.09 -9.27 5.42
N SER A 38 8.65 -8.93 6.63
CA SER A 38 8.65 -9.81 7.81
C SER A 38 7.49 -10.82 7.84
N GLN A 39 6.39 -10.52 7.14
CA GLN A 39 5.13 -11.27 7.21
C GLN A 39 4.55 -11.44 5.80
N PRO A 40 5.15 -12.28 4.94
CA PRO A 40 4.76 -12.39 3.53
C PRO A 40 3.34 -12.94 3.32
N GLY A 41 2.73 -13.56 4.33
CA GLY A 41 1.33 -14.00 4.26
C GLY A 41 0.31 -12.84 4.38
N PHE A 42 0.75 -11.67 4.83
CA PHE A 42 -0.10 -10.50 5.05
C PHE A 42 0.13 -9.47 3.94
N GLU A 43 -0.94 -9.11 3.27
CA GLU A 43 -0.92 -8.14 2.17
C GLU A 43 -2.03 -7.13 2.37
N LEU A 44 -1.69 -5.86 2.19
CA LEU A 44 -2.63 -4.76 2.11
C LEU A 44 -2.72 -4.29 0.67
N VAL A 45 -3.93 -4.14 0.16
CA VAL A 45 -4.17 -3.64 -1.19
C VAL A 45 -4.91 -2.32 -1.08
N ILE A 46 -4.24 -1.24 -1.44
CA ILE A 46 -4.84 0.09 -1.48
C ILE A 46 -5.33 0.34 -2.89
N VAL A 47 -6.64 0.54 -3.03
CA VAL A 47 -7.31 0.76 -4.32
C VAL A 47 -7.70 2.22 -4.42
N TRP A 48 -7.48 2.86 -5.57
CA TRP A 48 -7.96 4.20 -5.83
C TRP A 48 -8.94 4.24 -7.00
N ARG A 49 -9.92 5.14 -6.88
CA ARG A 49 -10.88 5.45 -7.93
C ARG A 49 -11.01 6.96 -8.04
N ILE A 50 -11.01 7.45 -9.27
CA ILE A 50 -11.31 8.84 -9.56
C ILE A 50 -12.82 8.92 -9.78
N GLN A 51 -13.49 9.69 -8.94
CA GLN A 51 -14.92 9.96 -9.07
C GLN A 51 -15.13 11.44 -9.33
N THR A 52 -16.26 11.78 -9.92
CA THR A 52 -16.71 13.16 -10.07
C THR A 52 -17.98 13.31 -9.27
N ASP A 53 -18.05 14.34 -8.42
CA ASP A 53 -19.28 14.67 -7.70
C ASP A 53 -20.30 15.38 -8.60
N GLU A 54 -21.46 15.72 -8.04
CA GLU A 54 -22.57 16.32 -8.77
C GLU A 54 -22.22 17.72 -9.30
N GLU A 55 -21.27 18.40 -8.65
CA GLU A 55 -20.74 19.70 -9.02
C GLU A 55 -19.62 19.62 -10.08
N GLY A 56 -19.26 18.42 -10.52
CA GLY A 56 -18.20 18.23 -11.52
C GLY A 56 -16.79 18.23 -10.92
N LYS A 57 -16.63 18.24 -9.60
CA LYS A 57 -15.33 18.19 -8.94
C LYS A 57 -14.83 16.75 -8.90
N VAL A 58 -13.57 16.59 -9.28
CA VAL A 58 -12.86 15.32 -9.23
C VAL A 58 -12.46 15.01 -7.79
N VAL A 59 -12.98 13.92 -7.25
CA VAL A 59 -12.70 13.43 -5.90
C VAL A 59 -12.01 12.06 -6.00
N PRO A 60 -10.71 11.98 -5.68
CA PRO A 60 -10.04 10.69 -5.54
C PRO A 60 -10.55 9.99 -4.29
N LYS A 61 -11.00 8.75 -4.43
CA LYS A 61 -11.34 7.87 -3.30
C LYS A 61 -10.33 6.75 -3.21
N LEU A 62 -9.72 6.62 -2.04
CA LEU A 62 -8.86 5.50 -1.69
C LEU A 62 -9.61 4.58 -0.73
N ASP A 63 -9.42 3.28 -0.89
CA ASP A 63 -9.92 2.27 0.04
C ASP A 63 -8.87 1.18 0.25
N LEU A 64 -9.07 0.37 1.30
CA LEU A 64 -8.13 -0.65 1.71
C LEU A 64 -8.80 -2.03 1.72
N LEU A 65 -8.16 -3.00 1.08
CA LEU A 65 -8.47 -4.41 1.18
C LEU A 65 -7.36 -5.12 1.94
N THR A 66 -7.75 -5.96 2.90
CA THR A 66 -6.84 -6.76 3.70
C THR A 66 -6.85 -8.19 3.21
N LYS A 67 -5.67 -8.73 2.92
CA LYS A 67 -5.48 -10.14 2.61
C LYS A 67 -4.64 -10.75 3.71
N VAL A 68 -5.30 -11.58 4.52
CA VAL A 68 -4.70 -12.24 5.68
C VAL A 68 -4.83 -13.76 5.55
N PRO A 69 -3.88 -14.55 6.06
CA PRO A 69 -4.01 -15.99 6.12
C PRO A 69 -5.22 -16.38 6.98
N ARG A 70 -5.93 -17.45 6.59
CA ARG A 70 -7.12 -17.92 7.31
C ARG A 70 -6.86 -18.16 8.80
N GLN A 71 -5.70 -18.74 9.13
CA GLN A 71 -5.30 -19.01 10.50
C GLN A 71 -5.16 -17.72 11.32
N ALA A 72 -4.69 -16.64 10.72
CA ALA A 72 -4.60 -15.34 11.37
C ALA A 72 -5.98 -14.70 11.55
N LEU A 73 -6.89 -14.90 10.58
CA LEU A 73 -8.28 -14.44 10.69
C LEU A 73 -9.02 -15.12 11.83
N GLU A 74 -8.80 -16.42 12.06
CA GLU A 74 -9.38 -17.18 13.19
C GLU A 74 -8.90 -16.64 14.55
N LEU A 75 -7.75 -15.96 14.59
CA LEU A 75 -7.22 -15.32 15.79
C LEU A 75 -7.73 -13.88 16.00
N ASP A 76 -8.35 -13.27 14.98
CA ASP A 76 -8.87 -11.90 15.03
C ASP A 76 -10.20 -11.80 15.78
N LYS A 77 -10.14 -11.98 17.10
CA LYS A 77 -11.30 -11.91 17.99
C LYS A 77 -11.96 -10.53 18.06
N LYS A 78 -11.29 -9.49 17.56
CA LYS A 78 -11.73 -8.09 17.64
C LYS A 78 -12.25 -7.57 16.30
N GLY A 79 -12.23 -8.36 15.24
CA GLY A 79 -12.64 -7.92 13.89
C GLY A 79 -11.77 -6.78 13.36
N VAL A 80 -10.48 -6.74 13.71
CA VAL A 80 -9.53 -5.73 13.23
C VAL A 80 -9.40 -5.80 11.71
N VAL A 81 -9.39 -6.99 11.14
CA VAL A 81 -9.23 -7.20 9.69
C VAL A 81 -10.42 -6.63 8.93
N GLU A 82 -11.64 -6.83 9.43
CA GLU A 82 -12.88 -6.29 8.84
C GLU A 82 -12.97 -4.77 8.98
N THR A 83 -12.56 -4.24 10.13
CA THR A 83 -12.61 -2.79 10.42
C THR A 83 -11.43 -2.00 9.87
N ALA A 84 -10.40 -2.66 9.34
CA ALA A 84 -9.19 -2.02 8.81
C ALA A 84 -9.50 -0.95 7.74
N ALA A 85 -10.44 -1.22 6.84
CA ALA A 85 -10.84 -0.26 5.81
C ALA A 85 -11.47 1.01 6.41
N VAL A 86 -12.26 0.87 7.48
CA VAL A 86 -12.84 2.00 8.21
C VAL A 86 -11.74 2.83 8.87
N GLY A 87 -10.80 2.16 9.56
CA GLY A 87 -9.65 2.81 10.19
C GLY A 87 -8.77 3.56 9.18
N PHE A 88 -8.52 2.97 8.02
CA PHE A 88 -7.76 3.60 6.94
C PHE A 88 -8.45 4.87 6.41
N ARG A 89 -9.78 4.83 6.20
CA ARG A 89 -10.53 6.03 5.78
C ARG A 89 -10.53 7.12 6.84
N ALA A 90 -10.59 6.77 8.12
CA ALA A 90 -10.43 7.73 9.19
C ALA A 90 -9.02 8.38 9.16
N LEU A 91 -7.98 7.58 8.95
CA LEU A 91 -6.61 8.07 8.82
C LEU A 91 -6.45 9.03 7.63
N LEU A 92 -7.02 8.69 6.47
CA LEU A 92 -7.05 9.56 5.30
C LEU A 92 -7.75 10.90 5.59
N SER A 93 -8.87 10.86 6.34
CA SER A 93 -9.61 12.08 6.69
C SER A 93 -8.85 13.00 7.64
N VAL A 94 -7.98 12.45 8.48
CA VAL A 94 -7.24 13.21 9.50
C VAL A 94 -5.90 13.71 8.96
N LEU A 95 -5.16 12.86 8.25
CA LEU A 95 -3.79 13.14 7.82
C LEU A 95 -3.67 13.59 6.36
N GLY A 96 -4.69 13.33 5.53
CA GLY A 96 -4.57 13.41 4.08
C GLY A 96 -3.86 12.18 3.48
N ILE A 97 -3.82 12.11 2.15
CA ILE A 97 -3.41 10.91 1.41
C ILE A 97 -1.94 10.56 1.67
N GLU A 98 -1.02 11.48 1.41
CA GLU A 98 0.43 11.20 1.49
C GLU A 98 0.86 10.77 2.90
N ALA A 99 0.46 11.53 3.92
CA ALA A 99 0.83 11.24 5.30
C ALA A 99 0.15 9.96 5.84
N ALA A 100 -1.08 9.65 5.42
CA ALA A 100 -1.73 8.39 5.79
C ALA A 100 -1.03 7.17 5.17
N LEU A 101 -0.65 7.25 3.89
CA LEU A 101 0.10 6.20 3.21
C LEU A 101 1.48 6.00 3.85
N GLU A 102 2.20 7.09 4.09
CA GLU A 102 3.50 7.05 4.77
C GLU A 102 3.39 6.42 6.18
N SER A 103 2.38 6.81 6.95
CA SER A 103 2.14 6.25 8.29
C SER A 103 1.84 4.74 8.22
N LEU A 104 1.03 4.31 7.27
CA LEU A 104 0.72 2.89 7.09
C LEU A 104 1.96 2.09 6.64
N LEU A 105 2.71 2.62 5.67
CA LEU A 105 3.91 1.99 5.12
C LEU A 105 5.01 1.90 6.18
N SER A 106 5.24 2.98 6.93
CA SER A 106 6.24 2.98 8.00
C SER A 106 5.99 1.86 8.99
N VAL A 107 4.76 1.63 9.44
CA VAL A 107 4.39 0.55 10.39
C VAL A 107 4.57 -0.85 9.78
N LEU A 108 4.18 -1.06 8.53
CA LEU A 108 4.23 -2.38 7.88
C LEU A 108 5.64 -2.77 7.43
N CYS A 109 6.44 -1.77 7.12
CA CYS A 109 7.83 -1.90 6.67
C CYS A 109 8.81 -1.61 7.81
N MET A 110 8.35 -1.52 9.07
CA MET A 110 9.27 -1.47 10.21
C MET A 110 10.06 -2.77 10.21
N GLU A 111 11.32 -2.69 9.80
CA GLU A 111 12.32 -3.68 10.15
C GLU A 111 12.28 -3.80 11.67
N HIS A 112 11.97 -4.98 12.21
CA HIS A 112 12.29 -5.28 13.59
C HIS A 112 13.82 -5.18 13.67
N GLY A 113 14.33 -4.00 14.04
CA GLY A 113 15.69 -3.82 14.50
C GLY A 113 15.85 -4.62 15.77
N GLY A 114 15.99 -5.94 15.62
CA GLY A 114 16.49 -6.84 16.64
C GLY A 114 17.91 -6.39 16.92
N GLN A 115 18.05 -5.47 17.86
CA GLN A 115 19.30 -5.17 18.50
C GLN A 115 19.73 -6.44 19.23
N SER A 116 20.54 -7.27 18.57
CA SER A 116 21.27 -8.34 19.23
C SER A 116 22.17 -7.71 20.30
N PRO A 117 22.05 -8.07 21.58
CA PRO A 117 23.07 -7.72 22.55
C PRO A 117 24.36 -8.47 22.20
N GLN A 118 25.47 -7.76 22.25
CA GLN A 118 26.83 -8.32 22.14
C GLN A 118 27.15 -9.28 23.27
#